data_AF-A0A956DKY9-F1
#
_entry.id   AF-A0A956DKY9-F1
#
_cell.length_a   1.000
_cell.length_b   1.000
_cell.length_c   1.000
_cell.angle_alpha   90.00
_cell.angle_beta   90.00
_cell.angle_gamma   90.00
#
_symmetry.space_group_name_H-M   'P 1'
#
loop_
_entity.id
_entity.type
_entity.pdbx_description
1 polymer ?
#
loop_
_entity_poly.entity_id
_entity_poly.type
_entity_poly.pdbx_seq_one_letter_code
_entity_poly.pdbx_strand_id
1 'polypeptide(L)'
;MGRADDAPEALSLIEFDSIALGTKAVDALLKKAPVRMERLGTLQPGKLATLFSGDVASVEASHGEALRVAGTATIDEILLPQVEPRIYAAIFGEVPAFEGDTLGMVETSTMAAAVLAADVMVKG
;
A
#
# COMPACT_ATOMS: atom_id res chain seq x y z
N MET A 1 5.75 -15.33 -3.65
CA MET A 1 5.08 -14.04 -3.93
C MET A 1 4.44 -13.63 -2.62
N GLY A 2 5.05 -12.66 -1.93
CA GLY A 2 4.63 -12.08 -0.64
C GLY A 2 4.35 -13.07 0.50
N ARG A 3 5.39 -13.65 1.11
CA ARG A 3 5.24 -14.38 2.40
C ARG A 3 5.60 -13.48 3.57
N ALA A 4 5.18 -13.85 4.79
CA ALA A 4 5.57 -13.13 6.01
C ALA A 4 7.10 -12.93 6.14
N ASP A 5 7.89 -13.94 5.79
CA ASP A 5 9.37 -13.87 5.84
C ASP A 5 9.98 -12.92 4.80
N ASP A 6 9.21 -12.53 3.77
CA ASP A 6 9.64 -11.62 2.70
C ASP A 6 9.25 -10.16 3.00
N ALA A 7 8.72 -9.87 4.20
CA ALA A 7 8.19 -8.56 4.54
C ALA A 7 9.28 -7.48 4.44
N PRO A 8 9.03 -6.39 3.68
CA PRO A 8 9.96 -5.28 3.57
C PRO A 8 10.00 -4.49 4.89
N GLU A 9 10.97 -3.58 5.01
CA GLU A 9 11.01 -2.68 6.17
C GLU A 9 9.84 -1.68 6.13
N ALA A 10 9.53 -1.13 4.96
CA ALA A 10 8.42 -0.21 4.76
C ALA A 10 7.57 -0.58 3.55
N LEU A 11 6.28 -0.24 3.64
CA LEU A 11 5.30 -0.43 2.59
C LEU A 11 4.49 0.85 2.42
N SER A 12 4.15 1.21 1.19
CA SER A 12 3.23 2.30 0.90
C SER A 12 2.23 1.93 -0.17
N LEU A 13 1.00 2.42 0.02
CA LEU A 13 -0.10 2.30 -0.91
C LEU A 13 -0.64 3.70 -1.22
N ILE A 14 -0.89 3.98 -2.51
CA ILE A 14 -1.49 5.24 -2.95
C ILE A 14 -2.57 4.95 -3.99
N GLU A 15 -3.75 5.54 -3.80
CA GLU A 15 -4.86 5.53 -4.74
C GLU A 15 -5.01 6.87 -5.45
N PHE A 16 -5.23 6.82 -6.76
CA PHE A 16 -5.39 7.98 -7.63
C PHE A 16 -6.74 7.94 -8.36
N ASP A 17 -7.37 9.09 -8.56
CA ASP A 17 -8.62 9.24 -9.31
C ASP A 17 -8.43 9.34 -10.83
N SER A 18 -7.17 9.40 -11.28
CA SER A 18 -6.78 9.55 -12.67
C SER A 18 -5.65 8.60 -13.01
N ILE A 19 -5.87 7.71 -13.98
CA ILE A 19 -4.84 6.80 -14.51
C ILE A 19 -3.65 7.59 -15.06
N ALA A 20 -3.88 8.70 -15.77
CA ALA A 20 -2.81 9.48 -16.39
C ALA A 20 -1.93 10.16 -15.33
N LEU A 21 -2.53 10.82 -14.35
CA LEU A 21 -1.79 11.50 -13.27
C LEU A 21 -1.13 10.49 -12.34
N GLY A 22 -1.82 9.39 -12.01
CA GLY A 22 -1.23 8.29 -11.25
C GLY A 22 -0.04 7.65 -11.96
N THR A 23 -0.09 7.45 -13.28
CA THR A 23 1.05 6.92 -14.05
C THR A 23 2.24 7.88 -14.01
N LYS A 24 1.98 9.19 -14.10
CA LYS A 24 3.03 10.21 -13.96
C LYS A 24 3.64 10.22 -12.54
N ALA A 25 2.82 10.04 -11.51
CA ALA A 25 3.28 9.92 -10.13
C ALA A 25 4.12 8.65 -9.92
N VAL A 26 3.73 7.53 -10.54
CA VAL A 26 4.50 6.27 -10.53
C VAL A 26 5.86 6.41 -11.20
N ASP A 27 5.93 7.08 -12.35
CA ASP A 27 7.22 7.35 -12.99
C ASP A 27 8.14 8.19 -12.10
N ALA A 28 7.59 9.21 -11.44
CA ALA A 28 8.35 10.08 -10.55
C ALA A 28 8.82 9.35 -9.28
N LEU A 29 7.96 8.55 -8.65
CA LEU A 29 8.29 7.82 -7.42
C LEU A 29 9.37 6.76 -7.66
N LEU A 30 9.33 6.06 -8.80
CA LEU A 30 10.35 5.06 -9.15
C LEU A 30 11.72 5.69 -9.46
N LYS A 31 11.74 6.95 -9.89
CA LYS A 31 12.99 7.70 -10.14
C LYS A 31 13.55 8.37 -8.88
N LYS A 32 12.75 8.47 -7.82
CA LYS A 32 13.08 9.26 -6.63
C LYS A 32 14.06 8.55 -5.69
N ALA A 33 13.84 7.27 -5.42
CA ALA A 33 14.62 6.46 -4.48
C ALA A 33 14.50 4.96 -4.85
N PRO A 34 15.42 4.08 -4.38
CA PRO A 34 15.36 2.66 -4.68
C PRO A 34 14.19 1.99 -3.95
N VAL A 35 13.08 1.80 -4.66
CA VAL A 35 11.89 1.10 -4.16
C VAL A 35 11.50 -0.03 -5.11
N ARG A 36 10.85 -1.07 -4.57
CA ARG A 36 10.27 -2.18 -5.34
C ARG A 36 8.78 -1.91 -5.57
N MET A 37 8.37 -1.90 -6.84
CA MET A 37 6.94 -1.89 -7.17
C MET A 37 6.36 -3.29 -6.90
N GLU A 38 5.49 -3.39 -5.91
CA GLU A 38 4.84 -4.64 -5.51
C GLU A 38 3.60 -4.91 -6.37
N ARG A 39 2.76 -3.89 -6.55
CA ARG A 39 1.58 -3.93 -7.42
C ARG A 39 1.31 -2.57 -8.03
N LEU A 40 0.89 -2.59 -9.29
CA LEU A 40 0.34 -1.44 -10.00
C LEU A 40 -0.89 -1.94 -10.75
N GLY A 41 -2.03 -1.30 -10.55
CA GLY A 41 -3.28 -1.76 -11.14
C GLY A 41 -4.32 -0.66 -11.31
N THR A 42 -5.19 -0.84 -12.29
CA THR A 42 -6.35 0.02 -12.51
C THR A 42 -7.53 -0.49 -11.69
N LEU A 43 -8.38 0.44 -11.24
CA LEU A 43 -9.61 0.15 -10.50
C LEU A 43 -10.79 0.89 -11.15
N GLN A 44 -12.00 0.34 -11.04
CA GLN A 44 -13.20 1.02 -11.55
C GLN A 44 -13.52 2.27 -10.70
N PRO A 45 -14.10 3.34 -11.29
CA PRO A 45 -14.45 3.54 -12.71
C PRO A 45 -13.36 4.27 -13.53
N GLY A 46 -12.08 4.11 -13.20
CA GLY A 46 -10.98 4.84 -13.85
C GLY A 46 -9.88 5.32 -12.90
N LYS A 47 -9.72 4.64 -11.77
CA LYS A 47 -8.71 4.91 -10.75
C LYS A 47 -7.44 4.11 -11.01
N LEU A 48 -6.35 4.48 -10.35
CA LEU A 48 -5.09 3.74 -10.33
C LEU A 48 -4.65 3.54 -8.89
N ALA A 49 -4.17 2.36 -8.53
CA ALA A 49 -3.59 2.10 -7.23
C ALA A 49 -2.17 1.54 -7.36
N THR A 50 -1.33 1.91 -6.41
CA THR A 50 0.06 1.47 -6.32
C THR A 50 0.31 0.86 -4.96
N LEU A 51 1.17 -0.15 -4.94
CA LEU A 51 1.76 -0.71 -3.73
C LEU A 51 3.25 -0.84 -4.00
N PHE A 52 4.08 -0.24 -3.17
CA PHE A 52 5.54 -0.30 -3.29
C PHE A 52 6.20 -0.40 -1.93
N SER A 53 7.43 -0.90 -1.92
CA SER A 53 8.17 -1.21 -0.70
C SER A 53 9.65 -0.89 -0.80
N GLY A 54 10.34 -0.90 0.35
CA GLY A 54 11.77 -0.65 0.43
C GLY A 54 12.21 -0.44 1.88
N ASP A 55 13.38 0.19 2.05
CA ASP A 55 13.74 0.78 3.34
C ASP A 55 12.85 2.00 3.65
N VAL A 56 12.78 2.39 4.93
CA VAL A 56 11.89 3.49 5.37
C VAL A 56 12.18 4.79 4.63
N ALA A 57 13.45 5.19 4.53
CA ALA A 57 13.83 6.47 3.95
C ALA A 57 13.51 6.56 2.45
N SER A 58 13.72 5.46 1.72
CA SER A 58 13.44 5.35 0.30
C SER A 58 11.94 5.38 0.04
N VAL A 59 11.14 4.65 0.84
CA VAL A 59 9.68 4.67 0.73
C VAL A 59 9.13 6.06 1.05
N GLU A 60 9.57 6.71 2.14
CA GLU A 60 9.16 8.07 2.48
C GLU A 60 9.48 9.08 1.36
N ALA A 61 10.70 9.02 0.81
CA ALA A 61 11.11 9.91 -0.26
C ALA A 61 10.28 9.71 -1.54
N SER A 62 10.10 8.46 -1.98
CA SER A 62 9.30 8.12 -3.17
C SER A 62 7.82 8.42 -2.98
N HIS A 63 7.28 8.14 -1.79
CA HIS A 63 5.91 8.44 -1.43
C HIS A 63 5.60 9.94 -1.53
N GLY A 64 6.42 10.78 -0.89
CA GLY A 64 6.26 12.23 -0.94
C GLY A 64 6.34 12.78 -2.37
N GLU A 65 7.23 12.24 -3.21
CA GLU A 65 7.32 12.62 -4.62
C GLU A 65 6.09 12.21 -5.43
N ALA A 66 5.54 11.01 -5.18
CA ALA A 66 4.31 10.56 -5.80
C ALA A 66 3.14 11.51 -5.50
N LEU A 67 2.94 11.85 -4.21
CA LEU A 67 1.90 12.78 -3.78
C LEU A 67 2.07 14.17 -4.40
N ARG A 68 3.31 14.68 -4.40
CA ARG A 68 3.64 15.98 -4.99
C ARG A 68 3.32 16.03 -6.49
N VAL A 69 3.59 14.96 -7.23
CA VAL A 69 3.36 14.88 -8.68
C VAL A 69 1.90 14.60 -9.03
N ALA A 70 1.20 13.79 -8.23
CA ALA A 70 -0.22 13.53 -8.38
C ALA A 70 -1.07 14.77 -8.07
N GLY A 71 -0.64 15.61 -7.13
CA GLY A 71 -1.36 16.82 -6.74
C GLY A 71 -2.73 16.48 -6.19
N THR A 72 -3.78 17.02 -6.81
CA THR A 72 -5.17 16.80 -6.38
C THR A 72 -5.74 15.46 -6.82
N ALA A 73 -4.99 14.64 -7.57
CA ALA A 73 -5.46 13.35 -8.06
C ALA A 73 -5.37 12.23 -7.02
N THR A 74 -4.72 12.46 -5.88
CA THR A 74 -4.66 11.48 -4.80
C THR A 74 -6.02 11.36 -4.14
N ILE A 75 -6.55 10.14 -4.07
CA ILE A 75 -7.78 9.81 -3.35
C ILE A 75 -7.46 9.57 -1.88
N ASP A 76 -6.52 8.67 -1.63
CA ASP A 76 -6.12 8.24 -0.29
C ASP A 76 -4.73 7.60 -0.36
N GLU A 77 -4.05 7.56 0.77
CA GLU A 77 -2.68 7.07 0.87
C GLU A 77 -2.40 6.48 2.24
N ILE A 78 -1.44 5.56 2.27
CA ILE A 78 -0.81 5.14 3.52
C ILE A 78 0.67 4.84 3.31
N LEU A 79 1.47 5.18 4.32
CA LEU A 79 2.83 4.72 4.51
C LEU A 79 2.92 4.00 5.86
N LEU A 80 3.29 2.73 5.82
CA LEU A 80 3.55 1.91 6.99
C LEU A 80 5.07 1.80 7.20
N PRO A 81 5.67 2.60 8.09
CA PRO A 81 7.04 2.37 8.52
C PRO A 81 7.04 1.11 9.40
N GLN A 82 8.00 0.21 9.19
CA GLN A 82 8.09 -1.06 9.93
C GLN A 82 6.80 -1.88 9.78
N VAL A 83 6.49 -2.26 8.54
CA VAL A 83 5.28 -3.03 8.24
C VAL A 83 5.29 -4.37 9.00
N GLU A 84 4.15 -4.72 9.58
CA GLU A 84 4.01 -5.99 10.29
C GLU A 84 3.92 -7.15 9.26
N PRO A 85 4.68 -8.26 9.45
CA PRO A 85 4.77 -9.33 8.46
C PRO A 85 3.45 -9.98 8.03
N ARG A 86 2.49 -10.16 8.94
CA ARG A 86 1.15 -10.71 8.67
C ARG A 86 0.33 -9.78 7.79
N ILE A 87 0.49 -8.45 7.92
CA ILE A 87 -0.18 -7.49 7.03
C ILE A 87 0.35 -7.64 5.60
N TYR A 88 1.67 -7.69 5.44
CA TYR A 88 2.29 -7.90 4.13
C TYR A 88 1.80 -9.20 3.51
N ALA A 89 1.88 -10.32 4.25
CA ALA A 89 1.39 -11.63 3.80
C ALA A 89 -0.09 -11.62 3.39
N ALA A 90 -0.96 -11.00 4.20
CA ALA A 90 -2.39 -10.90 3.93
C ALA A 90 -2.71 -10.14 2.64
N ILE A 91 -1.99 -9.05 2.34
CA ILE A 91 -2.14 -8.29 1.08
C ILE A 91 -1.83 -9.16 -0.14
N PHE A 92 -0.95 -10.15 0.00
CA PHE A 92 -0.63 -11.11 -1.07
C PHE A 92 -1.50 -12.37 -1.07
N GLY A 93 -2.52 -12.41 -0.22
CA GLY A 93 -3.51 -13.48 -0.18
C GLY A 93 -3.09 -14.69 0.65
N GLU A 94 -2.07 -14.55 1.50
CA GLU A 94 -1.78 -15.57 2.50
C GLU A 94 -2.86 -15.52 3.58
N VAL A 95 -3.54 -16.65 3.77
CA VAL A 95 -4.60 -16.82 4.77
C VAL A 95 -4.12 -17.86 5.78
N PRO A 96 -3.82 -17.46 7.04
CA PRO A 96 -3.41 -18.41 8.05
C PRO A 96 -4.57 -19.32 8.45
N ALA A 97 -4.25 -20.49 9.00
CA ALA A 97 -5.26 -21.34 9.62
C ALA A 97 -5.97 -20.58 10.76
N PHE A 98 -7.29 -20.67 10.80
CA PHE A 98 -8.12 -19.99 11.79
C PHE A 98 -8.68 -21.02 12.79
N GLU A 99 -8.33 -20.87 14.07
CA GLU A 99 -8.76 -21.75 15.16
C GLU A 99 -9.72 -21.07 16.15
N GLY A 100 -10.32 -19.93 15.77
CA GLY A 100 -11.24 -19.17 16.63
C GLY A 100 -12.73 -19.52 16.45
N ASP A 101 -13.58 -18.94 17.30
CA ASP A 101 -15.05 -19.09 17.27
C ASP A 101 -15.79 -17.82 16.80
N THR A 102 -15.06 -16.72 16.59
CA THR A 102 -15.62 -15.39 16.30
C THR A 102 -14.93 -14.75 15.09
N LEU A 103 -15.71 -14.11 14.22
CA LEU A 103 -15.22 -13.37 13.05
C LEU A 103 -15.62 -11.90 13.12
N GLY A 104 -14.65 -11.00 12.99
CA GLY A 104 -14.86 -9.57 12.80
C GLY A 104 -14.73 -9.19 11.32
N MET A 105 -15.57 -8.26 10.86
CA MET A 105 -15.49 -7.73 9.49
C MET A 105 -15.52 -6.20 9.55
N VAL A 106 -14.57 -5.57 8.86
CA VAL A 106 -14.50 -4.11 8.70
C VAL A 106 -14.39 -3.79 7.22
N GLU A 107 -15.30 -2.95 6.74
CA GLU A 107 -15.34 -2.48 5.37
C GLU A 107 -14.99 -0.98 5.35
N THR A 108 -14.18 -0.59 4.38
CA THR A 108 -13.70 0.80 4.20
C THR A 108 -13.95 1.26 2.77
N SER A 109 -14.04 2.57 2.58
CA SER A 109 -14.24 3.17 1.25
C SER A 109 -12.97 3.19 0.38
N THR A 110 -11.80 2.97 0.98
CA THR A 110 -10.48 3.04 0.35
C THR A 110 -9.62 1.87 0.82
N MET A 111 -8.67 1.45 -0.02
CA MET A 111 -7.68 0.42 0.29
C MET A 111 -6.71 0.89 1.38
N ALA A 112 -6.31 2.17 1.36
CA ALA A 112 -5.44 2.73 2.39
C ALA A 112 -6.06 2.62 3.79
N ALA A 113 -7.35 2.98 3.93
CA ALA A 113 -8.08 2.81 5.18
C ALA A 113 -8.22 1.34 5.60
N ALA A 114 -8.40 0.40 4.65
CA ALA A 114 -8.48 -1.03 4.97
C ALA A 114 -7.15 -1.54 5.57
N VAL A 115 -6.03 -1.14 4.96
CA VAL A 115 -4.69 -1.50 5.43
C VAL A 115 -4.39 -0.84 6.77
N LEU A 116 -4.77 0.43 6.98
CA LEU A 116 -4.65 1.10 8.27
C LEU A 116 -5.45 0.39 9.37
N ALA A 117 -6.70 0.04 9.08
CA ALA A 117 -7.56 -0.66 10.02
C ALA A 117 -6.96 -2.01 10.42
N ALA A 118 -6.44 -2.77 9.45
CA ALA A 118 -5.73 -4.02 9.71
C ALA A 118 -4.47 -3.81 10.55
N ASP A 119 -3.68 -2.75 10.29
CA ASP A 119 -2.48 -2.44 11.05
C ASP A 119 -2.78 -2.17 12.53
N VAL A 120 -3.82 -1.37 12.79
CA VAL A 120 -4.27 -1.08 14.16
C VAL A 120 -4.78 -2.35 14.87
N MET A 121 -5.54 -3.21 14.18
CA MET A 121 -6.08 -4.45 14.78
C MET A 121 -5.01 -5.48 15.11
N VAL A 122 -3.97 -5.59 14.29
CA VAL A 122 -2.93 -6.62 14.42
C VAL A 122 -1.89 -6.25 15.48
N LYS A 123 -1.68 -4.95 15.71
CA LYS A 123 -0.72 -4.38 16.67
C LYS A 123 -1.33 -4.00 18.03
N GLY A 124 -2.66 -3.85 18.10
CA GLY A 124 -3.41 -3.52 19.32
C GLY A 124 -3.56 -4.68 20.30
#